data_AF-A0A363U824-F1
#
_entry.id   AF-A0A363U824-F1
#
_cell.length_a   1.000
_cell.length_b   1.000
_cell.length_c   1.000
_cell.angle_alpha   90.00
_cell.angle_beta   90.00
_cell.angle_gamma   90.00
#
_symmetry.space_group_name_H-M   'P 1'
#
loop_
_entity.id
_entity.type
_entity.pdbx_description
1 polymer ?
#
loop_
_entity_poly.entity_id
_entity_poly.type
_entity_poly.pdbx_seq_one_letter_code
_entity_poly.pdbx_strand_id
1 'polypeptide(L)'
;NMYALYVFGIGLERYFGRGRFLLLYVLGAFTGNVTSFLFSDGYSVGASTAIFGLIGAEAVFLFQNRKLLAGRFRSAIGNVIFIIVINLFLVGSLPGIDNWGHVGGLLGGLMFAWFASPLWAIEGIQPMLHLVDRRSSREVIVGAAVVLFVFGGLTMWGMIR
;
A
#
# COMPACT_ATOMS: atom_id res chain seq x y z
N ASN A 1 -2.92 -14.69 -5.73
CA ASN A 1 -2.70 -14.11 -4.38
C ASN A 1 -1.33 -14.41 -3.80
N MET A 2 -0.98 -15.66 -3.46
CA MET A 2 0.31 -15.94 -2.79
C MET A 2 1.54 -15.58 -3.65
N TYR A 3 1.49 -15.83 -4.96
CA TYR A 3 2.56 -15.39 -5.87
C TYR A 3 2.73 -13.86 -5.88
N ALA A 4 1.63 -13.10 -5.94
CA ALA A 4 1.71 -11.64 -5.89
C ALA A 4 2.24 -11.14 -4.54
N LEU A 5 1.80 -11.74 -3.42
CA LEU A 5 2.35 -11.43 -2.11
C LEU A 5 3.84 -11.75 -2.04
N TYR A 6 4.31 -12.84 -2.64
CA TYR A 6 5.73 -13.15 -2.71
C TYR A 6 6.52 -12.10 -3.49
N VAL A 7 6.04 -11.72 -4.69
CA VAL A 7 6.71 -10.74 -5.57
C VAL A 7 6.79 -9.36 -4.93
N PHE A 8 5.66 -8.83 -4.44
CA PHE A 8 5.60 -7.49 -3.86
C PHE A 8 6.06 -7.44 -2.41
N GLY A 9 5.69 -8.47 -1.63
CA GLY A 9 5.90 -8.51 -0.20
C GLY A 9 7.37 -8.58 0.19
N ILE A 10 8.18 -9.40 -0.49
CA ILE A 10 9.62 -9.53 -0.16
C ILE A 10 10.35 -8.20 -0.35
N GLY A 11 10.09 -7.51 -1.46
CA GLY A 11 10.70 -6.21 -1.73
C GLY A 11 10.30 -5.17 -0.69
N LEU A 12 8.99 -5.02 -0.46
CA LEU A 12 8.47 -4.05 0.50
C LEU A 12 8.88 -4.35 1.93
N GLU A 13 8.86 -5.60 2.38
CA GLU A 13 9.32 -5.99 3.72
C GLU A 13 10.79 -5.63 3.92
N ARG A 14 11.64 -5.85 2.91
CA ARG A 14 13.05 -5.48 2.96
C ARG A 14 13.25 -3.97 3.05
N TYR A 15 12.42 -3.17 2.38
CA TYR A 15 12.54 -1.71 2.37
C TYR A 15 11.93 -1.05 3.61
N PHE A 16 10.75 -1.52 4.04
CA PHE A 16 9.97 -0.94 5.14
C PHE A 16 10.36 -1.52 6.50
N GLY A 17 10.98 -2.70 6.52
CA GLY A 17 11.17 -3.51 7.71
C GLY A 17 9.89 -4.22 8.14
N ARG A 18 10.06 -5.30 8.93
CA ARG A 18 8.98 -6.24 9.30
C ARG A 18 7.77 -5.58 9.94
N GLY A 19 8.00 -4.65 10.87
CA GLY A 19 6.90 -3.99 11.62
C GLY A 19 6.02 -3.11 10.74
N ARG A 20 6.63 -2.24 9.93
CA ARG A 20 5.87 -1.36 9.03
C ARG A 20 5.20 -2.14 7.91
N PHE A 21 5.85 -3.20 7.42
CA PHE A 21 5.25 -4.10 6.44
C PHE A 21 4.02 -4.83 6.98
N LEU A 22 4.10 -5.38 8.20
CA LEU A 22 2.96 -6.03 8.83
C LEU A 22 1.80 -5.06 9.05
N LEU A 23 2.08 -3.84 9.54
CA LEU A 23 1.07 -2.79 9.68
C LEU A 23 0.43 -2.44 8.33
N LEU A 24 1.23 -2.24 7.29
CA LEU A 24 0.73 -1.97 5.94
C LEU A 24 -0.17 -3.10 5.44
N TYR A 25 0.23 -4.35 5.62
CA TYR A 25 -0.54 -5.52 5.18
C TYR A 25 -1.90 -5.59 5.88
N VAL A 26 -1.91 -5.44 7.22
CA VAL A 26 -3.13 -5.47 8.03
C VAL A 26 -4.03 -4.28 7.73
N LEU A 27 -3.48 -3.08 7.59
CA LEU A 27 -4.25 -1.88 7.24
C LEU A 27 -4.83 -1.99 5.84
N GLY A 28 -4.08 -2.48 4.84
CA GLY A 28 -4.59 -2.71 3.50
C GLY A 28 -5.71 -3.75 3.47
N ALA A 29 -5.60 -4.82 4.27
CA ALA A 29 -6.69 -5.78 4.45
C ALA A 29 -7.92 -5.09 5.05
N PHE A 30 -7.74 -4.31 6.12
CA PHE A 30 -8.81 -3.61 6.81
C PHE A 30 -9.52 -2.62 5.89
N THR A 31 -8.81 -1.69 5.26
CA THR A 31 -9.41 -0.66 4.41
C THR A 31 -10.14 -1.25 3.20
N GLY A 32 -9.58 -2.31 2.58
CA GLY A 32 -10.27 -3.01 1.50
C GLY A 32 -11.56 -3.67 1.97
N ASN A 33 -11.55 -4.38 3.10
CA ASN A 33 -12.78 -4.98 3.63
C ASN A 33 -13.83 -3.92 4.02
N VAL A 34 -13.42 -2.77 4.55
CA VAL A 34 -14.35 -1.66 4.84
C VAL A 34 -14.99 -1.12 3.56
N THR A 35 -14.20 -0.87 2.50
CA THR A 35 -14.76 -0.37 1.24
C THR A 35 -15.65 -1.41 0.57
N SER A 36 -15.27 -2.69 0.62
CA SER A 36 -16.13 -3.79 0.16
C SER A 36 -17.47 -3.80 0.89
N PHE A 37 -17.45 -3.78 2.23
CA PHE A 37 -18.65 -3.75 3.07
C PHE A 37 -19.62 -2.61 2.70
N LEU A 38 -19.09 -1.45 2.31
CA LEU A 38 -19.91 -0.26 2.02
C LEU A 38 -20.51 -0.26 0.61
N PHE A 39 -19.86 -0.92 -0.36
CA PHE A 39 -20.14 -0.70 -1.78
C PHE A 39 -20.30 -1.97 -2.61
N SER A 40 -20.01 -3.14 -2.06
CA SER A 40 -20.20 -4.44 -2.71
C SER A 40 -21.37 -5.19 -2.10
N ASP A 41 -22.17 -5.83 -2.96
CA ASP A 41 -23.29 -6.69 -2.54
C ASP A 41 -22.82 -8.07 -2.04
N GLY A 42 -21.54 -8.40 -2.23
CA GLY A 42 -20.92 -9.67 -1.84
C GLY A 42 -19.73 -9.47 -0.90
N TYR A 43 -19.28 -10.57 -0.29
CA TYR A 43 -18.16 -10.55 0.66
C TYR A 43 -16.80 -10.45 -0.05
N SER A 44 -15.92 -9.55 0.41
CA SER A 44 -14.49 -9.63 0.07
C SER A 44 -13.87 -10.82 0.78
N VAL A 45 -13.40 -11.82 0.03
CA VAL A 45 -12.71 -12.97 0.59
C VAL A 45 -11.30 -13.06 0.01
N GLY A 46 -10.30 -12.88 0.87
CA GLY A 46 -8.91 -13.23 0.56
C GLY A 46 -7.90 -12.10 0.75
N ALA A 47 -6.63 -12.45 0.51
CA ALA A 47 -5.48 -11.58 0.72
C ALA A 47 -5.29 -10.47 -0.33
N SER A 48 -6.14 -10.43 -1.37
CA SER A 48 -5.99 -9.51 -2.51
C SER A 48 -6.14 -8.05 -2.12
N THR A 49 -7.02 -7.72 -1.17
CA THR A 49 -7.17 -6.35 -0.64
C THR A 49 -5.88 -5.84 0.00
N ALA A 50 -5.23 -6.66 0.83
CA ALA A 50 -3.92 -6.37 1.41
C ALA A 50 -2.84 -6.19 0.33
N ILE A 51 -2.86 -7.04 -0.71
CA ILE A 51 -1.91 -6.96 -1.83
C ILE A 51 -2.09 -5.65 -2.61
N PHE A 52 -3.31 -5.19 -2.84
CA PHE A 52 -3.55 -3.87 -3.43
C PHE A 52 -3.01 -2.73 -2.55
N GLY A 53 -3.10 -2.88 -1.22
CA GLY A 53 -2.42 -1.99 -0.29
C GLY A 53 -0.90 -1.99 -0.44
N LEU A 54 -0.28 -3.16 -0.63
CA LEU A 54 1.16 -3.27 -0.93
C LEU A 54 1.53 -2.57 -2.24
N ILE A 55 0.74 -2.79 -3.30
CA ILE A 55 0.97 -2.16 -4.62
C ILE A 55 0.86 -0.62 -4.52
N GLY A 56 -0.13 -0.12 -3.76
CA GLY A 56 -0.25 1.32 -3.47
C GLY A 56 0.96 1.84 -2.70
N ALA A 57 1.43 1.11 -1.70
CA ALA A 57 2.62 1.49 -0.95
C ALA A 57 3.89 1.52 -1.80
N GLU A 58 4.03 0.59 -2.75
CA GLU A 58 5.14 0.59 -3.70
C GLU A 58 5.10 1.84 -4.60
N ALA A 59 3.92 2.23 -5.10
CA ALA A 59 3.78 3.46 -5.88
C ALA A 59 4.27 4.69 -5.09
N VAL A 60 3.88 4.81 -3.82
CA VAL A 60 4.31 5.89 -2.93
C VAL A 60 5.81 5.84 -2.68
N PHE A 61 6.34 4.67 -2.36
CA PHE A 61 7.76 4.47 -2.11
C PHE A 61 8.61 4.89 -3.31
N LEU A 62 8.24 4.44 -4.52
CA LEU A 62 8.91 4.82 -5.77
C LEU A 62 8.84 6.33 -5.99
N PHE A 63 7.68 6.94 -5.75
CA PHE A 63 7.47 8.37 -5.97
C PHE A 63 8.28 9.25 -4.99
N GLN A 64 8.27 8.91 -3.70
CA GLN A 64 8.99 9.68 -2.68
C GLN A 64 10.52 9.54 -2.84
N ASN A 65 10.99 8.38 -3.29
CA ASN A 65 12.42 8.10 -3.51
C ASN A 65 12.87 8.28 -4.97
N ARG A 66 12.06 8.89 -5.84
CA ARG A 66 12.29 8.99 -7.30
C ARG A 66 13.64 9.60 -7.70
N LYS A 67 14.19 10.50 -6.88
CA LYS A 67 15.50 11.13 -7.15
C LYS A 67 16.64 10.12 -7.03
N LEU A 68 16.61 9.28 -5.99
CA LEU A 68 17.58 8.20 -5.79
C LEU A 68 17.35 7.05 -6.76
N LEU A 69 16.11 6.87 -7.22
CA LEU A 69 15.71 5.80 -8.12
C LEU A 69 15.65 6.23 -9.59
N ALA A 70 16.19 7.41 -9.95
CA ALA A 70 15.92 8.06 -11.24
C ALA A 70 16.10 7.13 -12.47
N GLY A 71 17.16 6.31 -12.47
CA GLY A 71 17.46 5.38 -13.58
C GLY A 71 16.44 4.25 -13.77
N ARG A 72 15.63 3.93 -12.76
CA ARG A 72 14.61 2.86 -12.79
C ARG A 72 13.19 3.33 -12.45
N PHE A 73 13.03 4.58 -12.05
CA PHE A 73 11.75 5.10 -11.57
C PHE A 73 10.64 4.97 -12.64
N ARG A 74 10.91 5.40 -13.88
CA ARG A 74 9.91 5.40 -14.97
C ARG A 74 9.39 3.99 -15.29
N SER A 75 10.28 3.01 -15.41
CA SER A 75 9.88 1.63 -15.68
C SER A 75 9.17 1.00 -14.48
N ALA A 76 9.69 1.21 -13.26
CA ALA A 76 9.08 0.67 -12.06
C ALA A 76 7.67 1.22 -11.80
N ILE A 77 7.49 2.54 -11.87
CA ILE A 77 6.16 3.15 -11.66
C ILE A 77 5.21 2.79 -12.81
N GLY A 78 5.71 2.68 -14.04
CA GLY A 78 4.93 2.20 -15.19
C GLY A 78 4.40 0.79 -14.97
N ASN A 79 5.24 -0.13 -14.46
CA ASN A 79 4.82 -1.49 -14.12
C ASN A 79 3.76 -1.50 -13.01
N VAL A 80 3.93 -0.70 -11.95
CA VAL A 80 2.94 -0.60 -10.88
C VAL A 80 1.59 -0.10 -11.41
N ILE A 81 1.59 0.99 -12.20
CA ILE A 81 0.36 1.53 -12.81
C ILE A 81 -0.27 0.50 -13.74
N PHE A 82 0.52 -0.18 -14.56
CA PHE A 82 0.03 -1.22 -15.46
C PHE A 82 -0.65 -2.35 -14.67
N ILE A 83 -0.04 -2.83 -13.59
CA ILE A 83 -0.61 -3.89 -12.75
C ILE A 83 -1.92 -3.43 -12.11
N ILE A 84 -2.00 -2.19 -11.60
CA ILE A 84 -3.24 -1.62 -11.05
C ILE A 84 -4.34 -1.60 -12.12
N VAL A 85 -4.05 -1.07 -13.31
CA VAL A 85 -5.04 -0.94 -14.39
C VAL A 85 -5.53 -2.31 -14.85
N ILE A 86 -4.62 -3.25 -15.12
CA ILE A 86 -4.99 -4.59 -15.54
C ILE A 86 -5.85 -5.29 -14.48
N ASN A 87 -5.48 -5.21 -13.20
CA ASN A 87 -6.24 -5.91 -12.17
C ASN A 87 -7.60 -5.26 -11.90
N LEU A 88 -7.72 -3.93 -11.91
CA LEU A 88 -9.02 -3.28 -11.65
C LEU A 88 -9.99 -3.37 -12.82
N PHE A 89 -9.52 -3.25 -14.06
CA PHE A 89 -10.41 -3.16 -15.23
C PHE A 89 -10.59 -4.49 -15.96
N LEU A 90 -9.53 -5.30 -16.10
CA LEU A 90 -9.62 -6.58 -16.80
C LEU A 90 -9.94 -7.72 -15.84
N VAL A 91 -9.15 -7.92 -14.79
CA VAL A 91 -9.43 -8.99 -13.81
C VAL A 91 -10.68 -8.65 -13.00
N GLY A 92 -10.82 -7.39 -12.62
CA GLY A 92 -11.93 -6.87 -11.83
C GLY A 92 -13.31 -6.93 -12.48
N SER A 93 -13.37 -7.07 -13.80
CA SER A 93 -14.65 -7.27 -14.52
C SER A 93 -15.10 -8.74 -14.52
N LEU A 94 -14.27 -9.66 -14.04
CA LEU A 94 -14.65 -11.07 -13.92
C LEU A 94 -15.65 -11.27 -12.76
N PRO A 95 -16.66 -12.15 -12.93
CA PRO A 95 -17.59 -12.48 -11.87
C PRO A 95 -16.89 -13.00 -10.62
N GLY A 96 -17.35 -12.56 -9.44
CA GLY A 96 -16.80 -12.98 -8.14
C GLY A 96 -15.55 -12.22 -7.71
N ILE A 97 -15.10 -11.21 -8.47
CA ILE A 97 -14.04 -10.29 -8.04
C ILE A 97 -14.64 -9.05 -7.39
N ASP A 98 -14.22 -8.79 -6.16
CA ASP A 98 -14.61 -7.59 -5.41
C ASP A 98 -13.64 -6.43 -5.70
N ASN A 99 -14.02 -5.62 -6.68
CA ASN A 99 -13.26 -4.44 -7.09
C ASN A 99 -13.24 -3.32 -6.03
N TRP A 100 -14.31 -3.17 -5.26
CA TRP A 100 -14.34 -2.17 -4.18
C TRP A 100 -13.35 -2.52 -3.08
N GLY A 101 -13.18 -3.81 -2.77
CA GLY A 101 -12.13 -4.29 -1.89
C GLY A 101 -10.73 -3.93 -2.38
N HIS A 102 -10.46 -4.08 -3.69
CA HIS A 102 -9.16 -3.72 -4.28
C HIS A 102 -8.91 -2.21 -4.23
N VAL A 103 -9.91 -1.40 -4.56
CA VAL A 103 -9.82 0.07 -4.48
C VAL A 103 -9.58 0.52 -3.05
N GLY A 104 -10.32 -0.02 -2.07
CA GLY A 104 -10.14 0.30 -0.66
C GLY A 104 -8.76 -0.10 -0.12
N GLY A 105 -8.27 -1.27 -0.53
CA GLY A 105 -6.92 -1.72 -0.21
C GLY A 105 -5.86 -0.77 -0.77
N LEU A 106 -5.99 -0.41 -2.05
CA LEU A 106 -5.09 0.52 -2.75
C LEU A 106 -5.05 1.89 -2.06
N LEU A 107 -6.21 2.47 -1.76
CA LEU A 107 -6.32 3.77 -1.09
C LEU A 107 -5.72 3.74 0.33
N GLY A 108 -6.02 2.70 1.11
CA GLY A 108 -5.44 2.54 2.45
C GLY A 108 -3.93 2.39 2.42
N GLY A 109 -3.40 1.62 1.46
CA GLY A 109 -1.97 1.46 1.25
C GLY A 109 -1.27 2.75 0.83
N LEU A 110 -1.83 3.47 -0.16
CA LEU A 110 -1.35 4.79 -0.58
C LEU A 110 -1.29 5.75 0.62
N MET A 111 -2.37 5.80 1.40
CA MET A 111 -2.49 6.73 2.53
C MET A 111 -1.53 6.38 3.66
N PHE A 112 -1.43 5.11 4.06
CA PHE A 112 -0.47 4.69 5.10
C PHE A 112 0.97 4.94 4.65
N ALA A 113 1.32 4.49 3.44
CA ALA A 113 2.68 4.60 2.92
C ALA A 113 3.10 6.06 2.72
N TRP A 114 2.17 6.99 2.50
CA TRP A 114 2.52 8.41 2.43
C TRP A 114 3.28 8.90 3.66
N PHE A 115 2.90 8.41 4.83
CA PHE A 115 3.53 8.72 6.12
C PHE A 115 4.54 7.67 6.57
N ALA A 116 4.35 6.40 6.21
CA ALA A 116 5.15 5.30 6.74
C ALA A 116 6.24 4.77 5.79
N SER A 117 6.19 5.16 4.50
CA SER A 117 7.21 4.78 3.53
C SER A 117 8.57 5.34 3.96
N PRO A 118 9.64 4.54 3.86
CA PRO A 118 10.97 5.02 4.13
C PRO A 118 11.31 6.18 3.20
N LEU A 119 11.97 7.18 3.77
CA LEU A 119 12.52 8.33 3.06
C LEU A 119 14.03 8.15 3.01
N TRP A 120 14.49 7.53 1.93
CA TRP A 120 15.89 7.26 1.77
C TRP A 120 16.67 8.55 1.54
N ALA A 121 17.74 8.70 2.31
CA ALA A 121 18.75 9.73 2.13
C ALA A 121 20.12 9.08 2.11
N ILE A 122 21.03 9.68 1.35
CA ILE A 122 22.45 9.32 1.39
C ILE A 122 23.11 10.27 2.38
N GLU A 123 23.73 9.71 3.41
CA GLU A 123 24.46 10.45 4.44
C GLU A 123 25.91 9.98 4.53
N GLY A 124 26.77 10.82 5.08
CA GLY A 124 28.20 10.55 5.25
C GLY A 124 29.12 11.39 4.35
N ILE A 125 30.42 11.10 4.45
CA ILE A 125 31.49 11.76 3.70
C ILE A 125 32.19 10.66 2.88
N GLN A 126 32.51 10.92 1.62
CA GLN A 126 33.19 9.93 0.79
C GLN A 126 34.52 9.50 1.45
N PRO A 127 34.80 8.18 1.53
CA PRO A 127 34.08 7.07 0.89
C PRO A 127 32.93 6.45 1.73
N MET A 128 32.71 6.89 2.97
CA MET A 128 31.73 6.33 3.90
C MET A 128 30.30 6.86 3.70
N LEU A 129 29.75 6.67 2.50
CA LEU A 129 28.34 6.96 2.23
C LEU A 129 27.45 5.79 2.66
N HIS A 130 26.37 6.07 3.36
CA HIS A 130 25.39 5.09 3.80
C HIS A 130 23.96 5.54 3.51
N LEU A 131 23.09 4.58 3.21
CA LEU A 131 21.67 4.81 2.96
C LEU A 131 20.92 4.73 4.28
N VAL A 132 20.25 5.82 4.66
CA VAL A 132 19.44 5.89 5.89
C VAL A 132 17.99 6.17 5.56
N ASP A 133 17.10 5.61 6.38
CA ASP A 133 15.71 6.00 6.41
C ASP A 133 15.53 7.17 7.38
N ARG A 134 15.13 8.34 6.86
CA ARG A 134 14.83 9.53 7.66
C ARG A 134 13.44 9.54 8.27
N ARG A 135 12.58 8.56 7.95
CA ARG A 135 11.21 8.54 8.45
C ARG A 135 11.17 8.23 9.93
N SER A 136 10.53 9.11 10.69
CA SER A 136 10.38 8.96 12.14
C SER A 136 9.28 7.96 12.51
N SER A 137 9.41 7.28 13.65
CA SER A 137 8.35 6.40 14.17
C SER A 137 7.04 7.14 14.44
N ARG A 138 7.10 8.43 14.76
CA ARG A 138 5.91 9.27 14.98
C ARG A 138 5.08 9.39 13.71
N GLU A 139 5.71 9.63 12.56
CA GLU A 139 5.00 9.71 11.28
C GLU A 139 4.32 8.38 10.93
N VAL A 140 4.97 7.25 11.20
CA VAL A 140 4.38 5.92 11.00
C VAL A 140 3.12 5.75 11.85
N ILE A 141 3.17 6.12 13.14
CA ILE A 141 2.03 6.03 14.05
C ILE A 141 0.90 6.95 13.59
N VAL A 142 1.23 8.19 13.18
CA VAL A 142 0.25 9.13 12.64
C VAL A 142 -0.41 8.56 11.37
N GLY A 143 0.37 7.97 10.47
CA GLY A 143 -0.15 7.33 9.27
C GLY A 143 -1.16 6.23 9.59
N ALA A 144 -0.82 5.34 10.53
CA ALA A 144 -1.75 4.28 10.97
C ALA A 144 -3.01 4.87 11.61
N ALA A 145 -2.86 5.87 12.48
CA ALA A 145 -3.98 6.53 13.15
C ALA A 145 -4.92 7.22 12.16
N VAL A 146 -4.38 7.90 11.13
CA VAL A 146 -5.16 8.54 10.06
C VAL A 146 -5.97 7.49 9.29
N VAL A 147 -5.35 6.37 8.91
CA VAL A 147 -6.03 5.28 8.21
C VAL A 147 -7.16 4.69 9.05
N LEU A 148 -6.87 4.37 10.31
CA LEU A 148 -7.87 3.82 11.23
C LEU A 148 -9.00 4.80 11.51
N PHE A 149 -8.71 6.08 11.68
CA PHE A 149 -9.72 7.11 11.92
C PHE A 149 -10.64 7.27 10.71
N VAL A 150 -10.09 7.41 9.51
CA VAL A 150 -10.86 7.60 8.28
C VAL A 150 -11.73 6.37 7.99
N PHE A 151 -11.14 5.18 7.91
CA PHE A 151 -11.88 3.97 7.55
C PHE A 151 -12.74 3.44 8.71
N GLY A 152 -12.35 3.69 9.96
CA GLY A 152 -13.19 3.43 11.13
C GLY A 152 -14.44 4.32 11.12
N GLY A 153 -14.29 5.62 10.83
CA GLY A 153 -15.42 6.53 10.65
C GLY A 153 -16.35 6.09 9.52
N LEU A 154 -15.79 5.68 8.38
CA LEU A 154 -16.57 5.12 7.26
C LEU A 154 -17.31 3.83 7.65
N THR A 155 -16.68 2.96 8.43
CA THR A 155 -17.32 1.74 8.96
C THR A 155 -18.52 2.10 9.83
N MET A 156 -18.34 3.01 10.79
CA MET A 156 -19.41 3.45 11.69
C MET A 156 -20.56 4.10 10.93
N TRP A 157 -20.26 4.95 9.94
CA TRP A 157 -21.26 5.54 9.06
C TRP A 157 -22.05 4.46 8.30
N GLY A 158 -21.37 3.45 7.75
CA GLY A 158 -22.00 2.34 7.05
C GLY A 158 -22.92 1.48 7.92
N MET A 159 -22.62 1.33 9.21
CA MET A 159 -23.45 0.55 10.13
C MET A 159 -24.76 1.23 10.56
N ILE A 160 -24.86 2.55 10.37
CA ILE A 160 -26.03 3.36 10.79
C ILE A 160 -26.97 3.64 9.60
N ARG A 161 -26.55 3.30 8.38
CA ARG A 161 -27.35 3.38 7.15
C ARG A 161 -28.15 2.11 6.93
#